data_AF-A0A1V6HER7-F1
#
_entry.id   AF-A0A1V6HER7-F1
#
_cell.length_a   1.000
_cell.length_b   1.000
_cell.length_c   1.000
_cell.angle_alpha   90.00
_cell.angle_beta   90.00
_cell.angle_gamma   90.00
#
_symmetry.space_group_name_H-M   'P 1'
#
loop_
_entity.id
_entity.type
_entity.pdbx_description
1 polymer ?
#
loop_
_entity_poly.entity_id
_entity_poly.type
_entity_poly.pdbx_seq_one_letter_code
_entity_poly.pdbx_strand_id
1 'polypeptide(L)'
;MKQPKAYIEIMTGGGKRITFNQINTCKVVTSLHTLTDTCTITVGRRRRWKDQDVADLTKLIRRGDSLTVKLGYGNAIETVFQGYLNDLKVI
;
A
#
# COMPACT_ATOMS: atom_id res chain seq x y z
N MET A 1 -1.14 20.82 -15.70
CA MET A 1 -1.93 20.38 -14.53
C MET A 1 -1.22 19.18 -13.91
N LYS A 2 -0.74 19.25 -12.66
CA LYS A 2 0.02 18.15 -12.03
C LYS A 2 -0.96 17.03 -11.64
N GLN A 3 -0.75 15.81 -12.14
CA GLN A 3 -1.60 14.67 -11.77
C GLN A 3 -1.24 14.22 -10.34
N PRO A 4 -2.24 13.92 -9.48
CA PRO A 4 -1.99 13.26 -8.21
C PRO A 4 -1.35 11.89 -8.48
N LYS A 5 -0.26 11.60 -7.76
CA LYS A 5 0.41 10.30 -7.79
C LYS A 5 0.36 9.72 -6.40
N ALA A 6 -0.21 8.53 -6.31
CA ALA A 6 -0.23 7.74 -5.10
C ALA A 6 0.41 6.40 -5.42
N TYR A 7 1.37 5.98 -4.60
CA TYR A 7 1.86 4.62 -4.66
C TYR A 7 2.18 4.04 -3.30
N ILE A 8 2.04 2.73 -3.22
CA ILE A 8 2.36 1.95 -2.02
C ILE A 8 3.48 1.02 -2.39
N GLU A 9 4.43 0.91 -1.48
CA GLU A 9 5.55 0.00 -1.60
C GLU A 9 5.43 -1.01 -0.47
N ILE A 10 5.34 -2.29 -0.84
CA ILE A 10 5.33 -3.41 0.11
C ILE A 10 6.63 -4.17 -0.10
N MET A 11 7.38 -4.34 0.98
CA MET A 11 8.52 -5.23 1.02
C MET A 11 8.07 -6.53 1.66
N THR A 12 8.06 -7.60 0.88
CA THR A 12 7.70 -8.91 1.39
C THR A 12 8.83 -9.48 2.25
N GLY A 13 8.51 -10.40 3.17
CA GLY A 13 9.53 -11.10 3.97
C GLY A 13 10.60 -11.84 3.13
N GLY A 14 10.34 -12.11 1.84
CA GLY A 14 11.31 -12.66 0.88
C GLY A 14 12.18 -11.62 0.17
N GLY A 15 12.13 -10.34 0.58
CA GLY A 15 12.90 -9.24 -0.01
C GLY A 15 12.34 -8.71 -1.33
N LYS A 16 11.15 -9.16 -1.77
CA LYS A 16 10.53 -8.70 -3.01
C LYS A 16 9.82 -7.37 -2.77
N ARG A 17 10.11 -6.37 -3.60
CA ARG A 17 9.41 -5.07 -3.61
C ARG A 17 8.24 -5.09 -4.57
N ILE A 18 7.05 -4.82 -4.04
CA ILE A 18 5.80 -4.69 -4.81
C ILE A 18 5.35 -3.23 -4.74
N THR A 19 5.10 -2.62 -5.90
CA THR A 19 4.64 -1.22 -5.98
C THR A 19 3.24 -1.17 -6.58
N PHE A 20 2.31 -0.55 -5.86
CA PHE A 20 0.94 -0.29 -6.29
C PHE A 20 0.81 1.17 -6.69
N ASN A 21 0.28 1.48 -7.87
CA ASN A 21 0.08 2.86 -8.34
C ASN A 21 -1.38 3.18 -8.68
N GLN A 22 -2.29 2.22 -8.49
CA GLN A 22 -3.74 2.39 -8.67
C GLN A 22 -4.43 2.16 -7.35
N ILE A 23 -4.50 3.23 -6.57
CA ILE A 23 -5.08 3.24 -5.25
C ILE A 23 -6.44 3.91 -5.38
N ASN A 24 -7.49 3.21 -4.95
CA ASN A 24 -8.84 3.75 -4.98
C ASN A 24 -9.05 4.68 -3.79
N THR A 25 -8.63 4.22 -2.60
CA THR A 25 -8.71 5.00 -1.36
C THR A 25 -7.49 4.72 -0.48
N CYS A 26 -7.03 5.76 0.22
CA CYS A 26 -6.01 5.67 1.25
C CYS A 26 -6.45 6.54 2.43
N LYS A 27 -6.59 5.95 3.60
CA LYS A 27 -6.99 6.64 4.84
C LYS A 27 -5.94 6.37 5.90
N VAL A 28 -5.28 7.42 6.40
CA VAL A 28 -4.37 7.36 7.54
C VAL A 28 -5.08 8.00 8.72
N VAL A 29 -5.15 7.28 9.84
CA VAL A 29 -5.73 7.77 11.09
C VAL A 29 -4.66 7.70 12.16
N THR A 30 -4.29 8.86 12.71
CA THR A 30 -3.38 8.98 13.85
C THR A 30 -4.20 9.08 15.13
N SER A 31 -3.90 8.22 16.10
CA SER A 31 -4.57 8.21 17.40
C SER A 31 -3.56 8.44 18.51
N LEU A 32 -3.70 9.56 19.22
CA LEU A 32 -2.88 9.88 20.40
C LEU A 32 -3.26 9.01 21.61
N HIS A 33 -4.49 8.48 21.66
CA HIS A 33 -4.91 7.59 22.74
C HIS A 33 -4.23 6.23 22.66
N THR A 34 -4.09 5.68 21.45
CA THR A 34 -3.43 4.39 21.21
C THR A 34 -1.96 4.55 20.79
N LEU A 35 -1.46 5.78 20.70
CA LEU A 35 -0.11 6.13 20.23
C LEU A 35 0.29 5.40 18.95
N THR A 36 -0.67 5.19 18.05
CA THR A 36 -0.51 4.34 16.87
C THR A 36 -1.21 4.96 15.69
N ASP A 37 -0.55 4.89 14.52
CA ASP A 37 -1.14 5.22 13.24
C ASP A 37 -1.73 3.98 12.59
N THR A 38 -2.92 4.11 12.02
CA THR A 38 -3.56 3.06 11.22
C THR A 38 -3.77 3.54 9.79
N CYS A 39 -3.17 2.84 8.83
CA CYS A 39 -3.40 3.07 7.41
C CYS A 39 -4.31 1.99 6.84
N THR A 40 -5.43 2.41 6.22
CA THR A 40 -6.33 1.54 5.47
C THR A 40 -6.31 1.93 4.01
N ILE A 41 -6.09 0.95 3.14
CA ILE A 41 -5.93 1.17 1.71
C ILE A 41 -6.85 0.22 0.95
N THR A 42 -7.60 0.76 -0.01
CA THR A 42 -8.35 -0.04 -0.98
C THR A 42 -7.67 0.07 -2.34
N VAL A 43 -7.33 -1.06 -2.93
CA VAL A 43 -6.78 -1.17 -4.29
C VAL A 43 -7.73 -1.97 -5.16
N GLY A 44 -7.84 -1.61 -6.44
CA GLY A 44 -8.62 -2.39 -7.39
C GLY A 44 -8.05 -3.79 -7.58
N ARG A 45 -8.91 -4.81 -7.73
CA ARG A 45 -8.47 -6.16 -8.10
C ARG A 45 -7.85 -6.11 -9.49
N ARG A 46 -6.56 -6.41 -9.60
CA ARG A 46 -5.87 -6.59 -10.88
C ARG A 46 -5.42 -8.04 -11.01
N ARG A 47 -5.74 -8.66 -12.15
CA ARG A 47 -5.31 -10.03 -12.45
C ARG A 47 -3.82 -10.12 -12.80
N ARG A 48 -3.22 -9.06 -13.36
CA ARG A 48 -1.82 -9.05 -13.77
C ARG A 48 -1.01 -7.94 -13.10
N TRP A 49 0.14 -8.31 -12.55
CA TRP A 49 1.12 -7.40 -11.95
C TRP A 49 2.54 -7.76 -12.44
N LYS A 50 3.18 -6.85 -13.19
CA LYS A 50 4.54 -7.03 -13.76
C LYS A 50 4.76 -8.46 -14.30
N ASP A 51 3.87 -8.89 -15.18
CA ASP A 51 3.91 -10.19 -15.88
C ASP A 51 3.63 -11.44 -15.02
N GLN A 52 3.29 -11.27 -13.74
CA GLN A 52 2.72 -12.34 -12.93
C GLN A 52 1.20 -12.25 -12.94
N ASP A 53 0.54 -13.37 -13.26
CA ASP A 53 -0.90 -13.53 -13.10
C ASP A 53 -1.19 -13.71 -11.60
N VAL A 54 -1.36 -12.60 -10.92
CA VAL A 54 -1.69 -12.56 -9.51
C VAL A 54 -3.20 -12.59 -9.42
N ALA A 55 -3.77 -13.78 -9.65
CA ALA A 55 -5.20 -14.01 -9.42
C ALA A 55 -5.61 -13.65 -7.98
N ASP A 56 -4.64 -13.71 -7.05
CA ASP A 56 -4.85 -13.47 -5.63
C ASP A 56 -3.68 -12.71 -4.99
N LEU A 57 -3.92 -11.45 -4.63
CA LEU A 57 -2.96 -10.59 -3.94
C LEU A 57 -2.54 -11.16 -2.57
N THR A 58 -3.42 -11.91 -1.91
CA THR A 58 -3.13 -12.49 -0.60
C THR A 58 -2.00 -13.53 -0.63
N LYS A 59 -1.66 -14.06 -1.83
CA LYS A 59 -0.52 -14.97 -2.00
C LYS A 59 0.82 -14.24 -2.08
N LEU A 60 0.81 -12.95 -2.44
CA LEU A 60 2.01 -12.14 -2.60
C LEU A 60 2.40 -11.34 -1.37
N ILE A 61 1.42 -10.95 -0.57
CA ILE A 61 1.63 -10.14 0.63
C ILE A 61 1.08 -10.88 1.84
N ARG A 62 1.78 -10.80 2.96
CA ARG A 62 1.44 -11.51 4.20
C ARG A 62 1.48 -10.55 5.37
N ARG A 63 0.76 -10.90 6.44
CA ARG A 63 0.83 -10.15 7.69
C ARG A 63 2.28 -10.08 8.17
N GLY A 64 2.70 -8.91 8.64
CA GLY A 64 4.07 -8.62 9.02
C GLY A 64 4.98 -8.12 7.90
N ASP A 65 4.54 -8.14 6.63
CA ASP A 65 5.30 -7.48 5.56
C ASP A 65 5.38 -5.97 5.81
N SER A 66 6.56 -5.38 5.59
CA SER A 66 6.72 -3.94 5.80
C SER A 66 6.13 -3.16 4.63
N LEU A 67 5.50 -2.05 4.96
CA LEU A 67 4.70 -1.26 4.04
C LEU A 67 5.03 0.22 4.20
N THR A 68 5.22 0.89 3.07
CA THR A 68 5.43 2.34 3.00
C THR A 68 4.42 2.93 2.03
N VAL A 69 3.66 3.91 2.49
CA VAL A 69 2.68 4.63 1.67
C VAL A 69 3.24 5.99 1.32
N LYS A 70 3.23 6.29 0.03
CA LYS A 70 3.72 7.56 -0.51
C LYS A 70 2.65 8.24 -1.35
N LEU A 71 2.31 9.47 -0.98
CA LEU A 71 1.28 10.28 -1.63
C LEU A 71 1.87 11.62 -2.06
N GLY A 72 1.33 12.22 -3.11
CA GLY A 72 1.77 13.53 -3.55
C GLY A 72 1.23 13.99 -4.90
N TYR A 73 1.71 15.15 -5.35
CA TYR A 73 1.31 15.78 -6.61
C TYR A 73 2.53 16.06 -7.49
N GLY A 74 2.49 15.58 -8.74
CA GLY A 74 3.58 15.77 -9.69
C GLY A 74 4.89 15.13 -9.21
N ASN A 75 5.87 15.96 -8.84
CA ASN A 75 7.21 15.54 -8.37
C ASN A 75 7.38 15.61 -6.85
N ALA A 76 6.42 16.19 -6.12
CA ALA A 76 6.45 16.25 -4.67
C ALA A 76 5.69 15.03 -4.14
N ILE A 77 6.42 13.96 -3.83
CA ILE A 77 5.88 12.74 -3.23
C ILE A 77 6.52 12.58 -1.86
N GLU A 78 5.69 12.38 -0.85
CA GLU A 78 6.11 12.26 0.54
C GLU A 78 5.66 10.93 1.13
N THR A 79 6.43 10.40 2.07
CA THR A 79 6.04 9.24 2.86
C THR A 79 5.04 9.68 3.91
N VAL A 80 3.80 9.18 3.83
CA VAL A 80 2.71 9.53 4.75
C VAL A 80 2.43 8.46 5.79
N PHE A 81 2.93 7.24 5.58
CA PHE A 81 2.81 6.13 6.51
C PHE A 81 3.93 5.11 6.29
N GLN A 82 4.47 4.59 7.39
CA GLN A 82 5.39 3.47 7.37
C GLN A 82 5.03 2.53 8.52
N GLY A 83 4.89 1.24 8.22
CA GLY A 83 4.47 0.25 9.21
C GLY A 83 4.50 -1.15 8.63
N TYR A 84 3.63 -2.01 9.16
CA TYR A 84 3.55 -3.42 8.78
C TYR A 84 2.11 -3.81 8.45
N LEU A 85 1.95 -4.76 7.53
CA LEU A 85 0.64 -5.27 7.16
C LEU A 85 0.03 -6.04 8.34
N ASN A 86 -1.05 -5.52 8.91
CA ASN A 86 -1.75 -6.18 10.01
C ASN A 86 -2.90 -7.07 9.53
N ASP A 87 -3.68 -6.60 8.56
CA ASP A 87 -4.84 -7.33 8.04
C ASP A 87 -5.04 -7.10 6.55
N LEU A 88 -5.64 -8.09 5.87
CA LEU A 88 -5.92 -8.06 4.44
C LEU A 88 -7.28 -8.72 4.20
N LYS A 89 -8.19 -7.98 3.58
CA LYS A 89 -9.54 -8.46 3.24
C LYS A 89 -9.82 -8.24 1.76
N VAL A 90 -10.43 -9.23 1.15
CA VAL A 90 -10.93 -9.12 -0.22
C VAL A 90 -12.41 -8.75 -0.13
N ILE A 91 -12.74 -7.54 -0.59
CA ILE A 91 -14.11 -7.02 -0.69
C ILE A 91 -14.60 -7.21 -2.13
#